data_AF-A0A8J6I7I6-F1
#
_entry.id   AF-A0A8J6I7I6-F1
#
_cell.length_a   1.000
_cell.length_b   1.000
_cell.length_c   1.000
_cell.angle_alpha   90.00
_cell.angle_beta   90.00
_cell.angle_gamma   90.00
#
_symmetry.space_group_name_H-M   'P 1'
#
loop_
_entity.id
_entity.type
_entity.pdbx_description
1 polymer ?
#
loop_
_entity_poly.entity_id
_entity_poly.type
_entity_poly.pdbx_seq_one_letter_code
_entity_poly.pdbx_strand_id
1 'polypeptide(L)'
;MTERPGPLNAGEAAHRGTGNITLVDGTTFCISAANGDIDGASGPHGLFFQDARVVSRWELKLDGQHPQALTVLNEVLHARFVLRRPPLPGHADSTVLVVRDRLIGDGLREKISLTNLGREPTAMTVSIMVDADFADLFAVKEGRIVASVGVQASMTGADLLIHSAVLDSRGLRVSASVEPTVLVGGMSWEVIVPARGTWDVELVAEPLIGNEHFEPRFRGAEAIEEASSAWRDTNTVIEVDDPLTMAILRRTDHDLDALLITDPVEAGRAFVAAGAPWFMTLFGRDSLLAAWMTLPMDTQLAVGTLQTLASMQGQHENPLTEEEPGRILHELRRGPDSHLLGGTHYYGSVDSTPLFVMLLGECLRWGADEVYVRSLLPAADAALAWITRYGDRDGDGFVEYQRATDRGLINQGWKDSFDSIFHADGSLPFGPITLIEVQGFVYAASAVMAKLAMR
;
A
#
# COMPACT_ATOMS: atom_id res chain seq x y z
N MET A 1 -16.42 -1.14 33.61
CA MET A 1 -15.15 -0.41 33.39
C MET A 1 -14.92 -0.40 31.90
N THR A 2 -15.29 0.67 31.23
CA THR A 2 -14.96 0.87 29.81
C THR A 2 -13.50 1.30 29.75
N GLU A 3 -12.63 0.43 29.25
CA GLU A 3 -11.26 0.82 28.92
C GLU A 3 -11.31 2.01 27.96
N ARG A 4 -10.56 3.07 28.27
CA ARG A 4 -10.36 4.16 27.30
C ARG A 4 -9.61 3.55 26.11
N PRO A 5 -10.03 3.81 24.86
CA PRO A 5 -9.27 3.36 23.71
C PRO A 5 -7.84 3.92 23.79
N GLY A 6 -6.85 3.07 23.54
CA GLY A 6 -5.44 3.47 23.47
C GLY A 6 -5.18 4.44 22.31
N PRO A 7 -4.00 5.09 22.27
CA PRO A 7 -3.64 5.95 21.16
C PRO A 7 -3.62 5.16 19.84
N LEU A 8 -4.05 5.78 18.73
CA LEU A 8 -3.91 5.21 17.38
C LEU A 8 -2.44 4.95 17.07
N ASN A 9 -2.14 3.84 16.38
CA ASN A 9 -0.78 3.39 16.05
C ASN A 9 0.13 3.09 17.27
N ALA A 10 -0.43 2.89 18.46
CA ALA A 10 0.35 2.56 19.66
C ALA A 10 0.75 1.06 19.79
N GLY A 11 0.27 0.21 18.87
CA GLY A 11 0.56 -1.22 18.89
C GLY A 11 1.94 -1.57 18.30
N GLU A 12 2.62 -2.55 18.89
CA GLU A 12 3.79 -3.16 18.27
C GLU A 12 3.38 -3.80 16.94
N ALA A 13 4.11 -3.51 15.86
CA ALA A 13 3.80 -4.08 14.56
C ALA A 13 3.89 -5.61 14.65
N ALA A 14 2.86 -6.32 14.17
CA ALA A 14 2.85 -7.78 14.13
C ALA A 14 4.18 -8.30 13.56
N HIS A 15 4.87 -9.15 14.32
CA HIS A 15 6.20 -9.64 13.97
C HIS A 15 6.18 -10.25 12.57
N ARG A 16 6.92 -9.66 11.63
CA ARG A 16 7.24 -10.33 10.37
C ARG A 16 8.16 -11.50 10.73
N GLY A 17 7.64 -12.72 10.68
CA GLY A 17 8.49 -13.90 10.79
C GLY A 17 9.63 -13.83 9.76
N THR A 18 10.78 -14.41 10.10
CA THR A 18 11.88 -14.56 9.14
C THR A 18 11.40 -15.39 7.94
N GLY A 19 11.46 -14.84 6.73
CA GLY A 19 11.08 -15.55 5.49
C GLY A 19 9.76 -15.14 4.84
N ASN A 20 9.15 -14.03 5.25
CA ASN A 20 7.97 -13.48 4.57
C ASN A 20 8.33 -12.90 3.20
N ILE A 21 7.42 -13.06 2.24
CA ILE A 21 7.50 -12.51 0.89
C ILE A 21 6.47 -11.40 0.75
N THR A 22 6.93 -10.21 0.39
CA THR A 22 6.08 -9.02 0.23
C THR A 22 6.13 -8.56 -1.22
N LEU A 23 4.95 -8.47 -1.82
CA LEU A 23 4.73 -7.89 -3.15
C LEU A 23 3.95 -6.59 -3.01
N VAL A 24 4.25 -5.57 -3.81
CA VAL A 24 3.56 -4.27 -3.84
C VAL A 24 3.32 -3.81 -5.29
N ASP A 25 2.12 -3.26 -5.55
CA ASP A 25 1.76 -2.58 -6.80
C ASP A 25 0.68 -1.53 -6.49
N GLY A 26 1.06 -0.25 -6.50
CA GLY A 26 0.16 0.85 -6.19
C GLY A 26 -0.50 0.71 -4.82
N THR A 27 -1.83 0.68 -4.75
CA THR A 27 -2.57 0.49 -3.48
C THR A 27 -2.78 -0.98 -3.09
N THR A 28 -2.20 -1.92 -3.85
CA THR A 28 -2.32 -3.36 -3.63
C THR A 28 -1.01 -3.91 -3.10
N PHE A 29 -1.07 -4.78 -2.09
CA PHE A 29 0.10 -5.51 -1.66
C PHE A 29 -0.26 -6.91 -1.14
N CYS A 30 0.70 -7.83 -1.16
CA CYS A 30 0.54 -9.19 -0.66
C CYS A 30 1.67 -9.56 0.28
N ILE A 31 1.33 -10.16 1.42
CA ILE A 31 2.29 -10.76 2.35
C ILE A 31 1.99 -12.26 2.44
N SER A 32 3.00 -13.09 2.20
CA SER A 32 2.88 -14.55 2.25
C SER A 32 4.13 -15.22 2.82
N ALA A 33 4.04 -16.51 3.12
CA ALA A 33 5.19 -17.33 3.50
C ALA A 33 6.10 -17.64 2.30
N ALA A 34 7.31 -18.13 2.55
CA ALA A 34 8.27 -18.53 1.51
C ALA A 34 7.79 -19.68 0.59
N ASN A 35 6.72 -20.38 0.93
CA ASN A 35 6.06 -21.37 0.06
C ASN A 35 4.90 -20.78 -0.77
N GLY A 36 4.64 -19.48 -0.63
CA GLY A 36 3.53 -18.75 -1.25
C GLY A 36 2.21 -18.86 -0.50
N ASP A 37 2.11 -19.61 0.59
CA ASP A 37 0.86 -19.72 1.34
C ASP A 37 0.55 -18.41 2.08
N ILE A 38 -0.72 -18.03 2.05
CA ILE A 38 -1.27 -16.96 2.88
C ILE A 38 -2.01 -17.63 4.03
N ASP A 39 -1.58 -17.33 5.26
CA ASP A 39 -2.22 -17.75 6.50
C ASP A 39 -2.36 -16.52 7.42
N GLY A 40 -3.51 -15.86 7.29
CA GLY A 40 -3.87 -14.67 8.05
C GLY A 40 -4.29 -14.95 9.49
N ALA A 41 -4.41 -16.21 9.91
CA ALA A 41 -4.72 -16.58 11.28
C ALA A 41 -3.46 -16.58 12.17
N SER A 42 -2.31 -16.94 11.59
CA SER A 42 -1.01 -16.99 12.30
C SER A 42 -0.21 -15.68 12.23
N GLY A 43 -0.69 -14.66 11.51
CA GLY A 43 0.05 -13.41 11.36
C GLY A 43 -0.51 -12.46 10.30
N PRO A 44 0.31 -11.51 9.82
CA PRO A 44 -0.12 -10.44 8.93
C PRO A 44 -0.25 -10.87 7.46
N HIS A 45 -0.24 -12.17 7.15
CA HIS A 45 -0.35 -12.62 5.77
C HIS A 45 -1.70 -12.21 5.18
N GLY A 46 -1.70 -11.84 3.91
CA GLY A 46 -2.90 -11.47 3.19
C GLY A 46 -2.63 -10.84 1.84
N LEU A 47 -3.64 -10.80 0.99
CA LEU A 47 -3.75 -9.83 -0.10
C LEU A 47 -4.54 -8.64 0.43
N PHE A 48 -4.02 -7.44 0.23
CA PHE A 48 -4.63 -6.20 0.67
C PHE A 48 -4.94 -5.32 -0.52
N PHE A 49 -6.14 -4.75 -0.51
CA PHE A 49 -6.62 -3.84 -1.55
C PHE A 49 -7.45 -2.74 -0.88
N GLN A 50 -7.07 -1.48 -1.12
CA GLN A 50 -7.74 -0.31 -0.53
C GLN A 50 -7.92 -0.44 0.99
N ASP A 51 -6.81 -0.64 1.70
CA ASP A 51 -6.72 -0.81 3.16
C ASP A 51 -7.56 -1.97 3.76
N ALA A 52 -8.03 -2.94 2.95
CA ALA A 52 -8.72 -4.13 3.44
C ALA A 52 -7.98 -5.42 3.07
N ARG A 53 -7.90 -6.39 4.00
CA ARG A 53 -7.39 -7.74 3.72
C ARG A 53 -8.44 -8.56 2.97
N VAL A 54 -8.38 -8.51 1.64
CA VAL A 54 -9.34 -9.16 0.73
C VAL A 54 -9.08 -10.66 0.53
N VAL A 55 -7.87 -11.16 0.85
CA VAL A 55 -7.58 -12.59 0.98
C VAL A 55 -6.87 -12.81 2.29
N SER A 56 -7.48 -13.53 3.21
CA SER A 56 -6.91 -13.91 4.51
C SER A 56 -6.33 -15.33 4.50
N ARG A 57 -6.71 -16.16 3.51
CA ARG A 57 -6.16 -17.50 3.32
C ARG A 57 -6.00 -17.84 1.85
N TRP A 58 -4.84 -18.39 1.49
CA TRP A 58 -4.52 -18.89 0.15
C TRP A 58 -3.48 -20.01 0.28
N GLU A 59 -3.94 -21.24 0.51
CA GLU A 59 -3.07 -22.38 0.81
C GLU A 59 -3.14 -23.44 -0.29
N LEU A 60 -1.98 -23.79 -0.86
CA LEU A 60 -1.87 -24.90 -1.81
C LEU A 60 -1.64 -26.21 -1.08
N LYS A 61 -2.44 -27.23 -1.41
CA LYS A 61 -2.25 -28.61 -0.95
C LYS A 61 -2.17 -29.57 -2.12
N LEU A 62 -1.26 -30.53 -2.01
CA LEU A 62 -1.13 -31.69 -2.89
C LEU A 62 -1.35 -32.94 -2.06
N ASP A 63 -2.37 -33.72 -2.38
CA ASP A 63 -2.82 -34.89 -1.59
C ASP A 63 -3.04 -34.55 -0.10
N GLY A 64 -3.59 -33.34 0.14
CA GLY A 64 -3.84 -32.82 1.48
C GLY A 64 -2.61 -32.34 2.26
N GLN A 65 -1.41 -32.36 1.66
CA GLN A 65 -0.15 -31.90 2.28
C GLN A 65 0.34 -30.59 1.66
N HIS A 66 1.00 -29.74 2.46
CA HIS A 66 1.64 -28.52 1.96
C HIS A 66 2.89 -28.87 1.13
N PRO A 67 3.10 -28.27 -0.05
CA PRO A 67 4.37 -28.34 -0.76
C PRO A 67 5.52 -27.78 0.08
N GLN A 68 6.70 -28.39 -0.05
CA GLN A 68 7.92 -27.96 0.64
C GLN A 68 8.66 -26.93 -0.20
N ALA A 69 8.95 -25.76 0.37
CA ALA A 69 9.72 -24.72 -0.30
C ALA A 69 11.17 -25.15 -0.57
N LEU A 70 11.65 -24.85 -1.78
CA LEU A 70 13.05 -25.01 -2.18
C LEU A 70 13.74 -23.66 -2.30
N THR A 71 13.11 -22.72 -3.01
CA THR A 71 13.59 -21.34 -3.17
C THR A 71 12.45 -20.42 -3.62
N VAL A 72 12.67 -19.13 -3.51
CA VAL A 72 11.77 -18.07 -3.99
C VAL A 72 12.58 -17.00 -4.70
N LEU A 73 12.13 -16.63 -5.88
CA LEU A 73 12.59 -15.45 -6.60
C LEU A 73 11.57 -14.36 -6.31
N ASN A 74 12.00 -13.31 -5.62
CA ASN A 74 11.13 -12.22 -5.18
C ASN A 74 11.51 -10.92 -5.90
N GLU A 75 10.58 -10.44 -6.71
CA GLU A 75 10.61 -9.11 -7.32
C GLU A 75 9.57 -8.22 -6.62
N VAL A 76 9.27 -7.04 -7.17
CA VAL A 76 8.44 -6.09 -6.42
C VAL A 76 6.96 -6.41 -6.48
N LEU A 77 6.40 -6.72 -7.65
CA LEU A 77 4.98 -7.12 -7.82
C LEU A 77 4.80 -8.60 -8.22
N HIS A 78 5.92 -9.31 -8.42
CA HIS A 78 5.97 -10.71 -8.84
C HIS A 78 6.80 -11.56 -7.87
N ALA A 79 6.34 -12.77 -7.59
CA ALA A 79 7.16 -13.79 -6.96
C ALA A 79 7.00 -15.14 -7.66
N ARG A 80 8.12 -15.83 -7.86
CA ARG A 80 8.17 -17.23 -8.30
C ARG A 80 8.62 -18.11 -7.14
N PHE A 81 7.70 -18.96 -6.66
CA PHE A 81 7.96 -19.94 -5.62
C PHE A 81 8.26 -21.29 -6.26
N VAL A 82 9.44 -21.84 -5.96
CA VAL A 82 9.86 -23.17 -6.42
C VAL A 82 9.76 -24.12 -5.24
N LEU A 83 8.87 -25.10 -5.34
CA LEU A 83 8.51 -26.04 -4.28
C LEU A 83 8.59 -27.48 -4.80
N ARG A 84 8.45 -28.44 -3.91
CA ARG A 84 8.28 -29.86 -4.25
C ARG A 84 7.11 -30.45 -3.49
N ARG A 85 6.44 -31.44 -4.08
CA ARG A 85 5.52 -32.29 -3.31
C ARG A 85 6.32 -33.00 -2.21
N PRO A 86 5.82 -33.15 -0.97
CA PRO A 86 6.47 -34.02 0.01
C PRO A 86 6.68 -35.44 -0.56
N PRO A 87 7.83 -36.10 -0.30
CA PRO A 87 8.02 -37.49 -0.68
C PRO A 87 6.95 -38.39 -0.05
N LEU A 88 6.53 -39.43 -0.77
CA LEU A 88 5.64 -40.44 -0.21
C LEU A 88 6.36 -41.21 0.91
N PRO A 89 5.64 -41.69 1.94
CA PRO A 89 6.23 -42.55 2.95
C PRO A 89 6.99 -43.73 2.33
N GLY A 90 8.26 -43.91 2.71
CA GLY A 90 9.13 -44.95 2.16
C GLY A 90 9.94 -44.54 0.92
N HIS A 91 9.76 -43.33 0.39
CA HIS A 91 10.55 -42.77 -0.70
C HIS A 91 11.38 -41.57 -0.23
N ALA A 92 12.65 -41.49 -0.65
CA ALA A 92 13.53 -40.37 -0.33
C ALA A 92 13.29 -39.15 -1.25
N ASP A 93 12.97 -39.41 -2.53
CA ASP A 93 12.83 -38.37 -3.55
C ASP A 93 11.37 -38.02 -3.82
N SER A 94 11.14 -36.74 -4.08
CA SER A 94 9.89 -36.25 -4.67
C SER A 94 10.02 -36.20 -6.18
N THR A 95 9.05 -36.76 -6.89
CA THR A 95 9.01 -36.74 -8.36
C THR A 95 8.25 -35.54 -8.92
N VAL A 96 7.63 -34.69 -8.09
CA VAL A 96 6.78 -33.60 -8.56
C VAL A 96 7.36 -32.26 -8.12
N LEU A 97 7.84 -31.50 -9.12
CA LEU A 97 8.22 -30.11 -8.99
C LEU A 97 6.97 -29.24 -9.07
N VAL A 98 6.87 -28.27 -8.17
CA VAL A 98 5.75 -27.34 -8.10
C VAL A 98 6.31 -25.93 -8.28
N VAL A 99 5.78 -25.19 -9.22
CA VAL A 99 6.11 -23.76 -9.40
C VAL A 99 4.85 -22.96 -9.24
N ARG A 100 4.89 -21.92 -8.39
CA ARG A 100 3.84 -20.90 -8.29
C ARG A 100 4.40 -19.60 -8.82
N ASP A 101 3.81 -19.03 -9.85
CA ASP A 101 4.10 -17.69 -10.35
C ASP A 101 2.96 -16.76 -9.92
N ARG A 102 3.23 -15.91 -8.93
CA ARG A 102 2.25 -14.97 -8.36
C ARG A 102 2.52 -13.56 -8.82
N LEU A 103 1.48 -12.91 -9.31
CA LEU A 103 1.43 -11.50 -9.68
C LEU A 103 0.32 -10.81 -8.89
N ILE A 104 0.54 -9.55 -8.52
CA ILE A 104 -0.51 -8.69 -7.96
C ILE A 104 -0.75 -7.47 -8.85
N GLY A 105 -1.90 -6.84 -8.69
CA GLY A 105 -2.29 -5.61 -9.38
C GLY A 105 -3.80 -5.44 -9.35
N ASP A 106 -4.31 -4.71 -8.34
CA ASP A 106 -5.74 -4.61 -8.00
C ASP A 106 -6.43 -5.97 -7.77
N GLY A 107 -5.64 -6.99 -7.44
CA GLY A 107 -6.04 -8.38 -7.31
C GLY A 107 -4.82 -9.29 -7.23
N LEU A 108 -5.03 -10.60 -7.34
CA LEU A 108 -3.97 -11.60 -7.36
C LEU A 108 -4.18 -12.57 -8.51
N ARG A 109 -3.13 -12.83 -9.28
CA ARG A 109 -3.07 -13.92 -10.26
C ARG A 109 -1.98 -14.88 -9.86
N GLU A 110 -2.30 -16.17 -9.85
CA GLU A 110 -1.32 -17.20 -9.57
C GLU A 110 -1.42 -18.33 -10.59
N LYS A 111 -0.33 -18.57 -11.31
CA LYS A 111 -0.17 -19.77 -12.12
C LYS A 111 0.53 -20.84 -11.30
N ILE A 112 -0.07 -22.03 -11.22
CA ILE A 112 0.49 -23.20 -10.55
C ILE A 112 0.84 -24.23 -11.61
N SER A 113 2.11 -24.62 -11.66
CA SER A 113 2.64 -25.61 -12.58
C SER A 113 3.17 -26.82 -11.82
N LEU A 114 2.67 -28.00 -12.16
CA LEU A 114 3.07 -29.29 -11.60
C LEU A 114 3.81 -30.09 -12.66
N THR A 115 5.12 -30.27 -12.50
CA THR A 115 5.95 -31.04 -13.43
C THR A 115 6.37 -32.37 -12.81
N ASN A 116 5.98 -33.47 -13.43
CA ASN A 116 6.35 -34.82 -13.01
C ASN A 116 7.71 -35.20 -13.60
N LEU A 117 8.75 -35.17 -12.78
CA LEU A 117 10.12 -35.57 -13.11
C LEU A 117 10.32 -37.10 -13.10
N GLY A 118 9.29 -37.86 -12.70
CA GLY A 118 9.29 -39.31 -12.65
C GLY A 118 9.15 -39.98 -14.03
N ARG A 119 9.21 -41.31 -14.01
CA ARG A 119 9.09 -42.17 -15.20
C ARG A 119 7.68 -42.73 -15.41
N GLU A 120 6.79 -42.54 -14.44
CA GLU A 120 5.41 -43.04 -14.45
C GLU A 120 4.43 -41.88 -14.24
N PRO A 121 3.19 -41.95 -14.77
CA PRO A 121 2.14 -40.98 -14.47
C PRO A 121 1.87 -40.89 -12.97
N THR A 122 1.67 -39.68 -12.46
CA THR A 122 1.33 -39.44 -11.06
C THR A 122 -0.09 -38.88 -10.96
N ALA A 123 -0.98 -39.60 -10.29
CA ALA A 123 -2.29 -39.09 -9.90
C ALA A 123 -2.18 -38.37 -8.55
N MET A 124 -2.86 -37.23 -8.41
CA MET A 124 -2.94 -36.49 -7.16
C MET A 124 -4.18 -35.60 -7.10
N THR A 125 -4.59 -35.23 -5.90
CA THR A 125 -5.54 -34.16 -5.67
C THR A 125 -4.79 -32.85 -5.47
N VAL A 126 -5.13 -31.83 -6.25
CA VAL A 126 -4.66 -30.45 -6.06
C VAL A 126 -5.79 -29.66 -5.42
N SER A 127 -5.53 -28.93 -4.33
CA SER A 127 -6.53 -28.03 -3.76
C SER A 127 -5.95 -26.70 -3.32
N ILE A 128 -6.76 -25.65 -3.46
CA ILE A 128 -6.48 -24.31 -2.97
C ILE A 128 -7.56 -23.96 -1.95
N MET A 129 -7.14 -23.73 -0.71
CA MET A 129 -8.03 -23.20 0.34
C MET A 129 -8.03 -21.69 0.27
N VAL A 130 -9.22 -21.09 0.23
CA VAL A 130 -9.42 -19.64 0.11
C VAL A 130 -10.31 -19.16 1.24
N ASP A 131 -9.91 -18.05 1.87
CA ASP A 131 -10.73 -17.34 2.83
C ASP A 131 -10.47 -15.83 2.72
N ALA A 132 -11.46 -15.04 3.14
CA ALA A 132 -11.38 -13.58 3.18
C ALA A 132 -12.06 -13.08 4.45
N ASP A 133 -11.41 -12.16 5.16
CA ASP A 133 -12.01 -11.53 6.33
C ASP A 133 -12.32 -10.05 6.11
N PHE A 134 -11.78 -9.41 5.08
CA PHE A 134 -11.96 -7.98 4.81
C PHE A 134 -11.57 -7.10 6.02
N ALA A 135 -10.65 -7.59 6.85
CA ALA A 135 -10.18 -6.86 8.02
C ALA A 135 -9.46 -5.57 7.61
N ASP A 136 -9.62 -4.52 8.41
CA ASP A 136 -8.90 -3.26 8.21
C ASP A 136 -7.39 -3.46 8.36
N LEU A 137 -6.62 -2.77 7.52
CA LEU A 137 -5.17 -2.78 7.47
C LEU A 137 -4.51 -2.62 8.84
N PHE A 138 -4.99 -1.66 9.64
CA PHE A 138 -4.41 -1.37 10.95
C PHE A 138 -4.85 -2.38 12.00
N ALA A 139 -6.07 -2.92 11.89
CA ALA A 139 -6.47 -4.05 12.73
C ALA A 139 -5.56 -5.27 12.50
N VAL A 140 -5.14 -5.54 11.25
CA VAL A 140 -4.16 -6.59 10.96
C VAL A 140 -2.76 -6.24 11.49
N LYS A 141 -2.27 -5.02 11.20
CA LYS A 141 -0.94 -4.55 11.64
C LYS A 141 -0.76 -4.66 13.15
N GLU A 142 -1.80 -4.33 13.92
CA GLU A 142 -1.78 -4.31 15.39
C GLU A 142 -2.25 -5.64 16.01
N GLY A 143 -2.59 -6.66 15.21
CA GLY A 143 -3.07 -7.95 15.71
C GLY A 143 -4.44 -7.90 16.39
N ARG A 144 -5.27 -6.91 16.06
CA ARG A 144 -6.61 -6.66 16.62
C ARG A 144 -7.73 -7.12 15.67
N ILE A 145 -7.48 -8.15 14.87
CA ILE A 145 -8.46 -8.66 13.91
C ILE A 145 -9.70 -9.12 14.68
N VAL A 146 -10.83 -8.47 14.42
CA VAL A 146 -12.14 -8.91 14.88
C VAL A 146 -12.76 -9.74 13.77
N ALA A 147 -13.37 -10.87 14.10
CA ALA A 147 -14.06 -11.68 13.11
C ALA A 147 -15.13 -10.84 12.39
N SER A 148 -14.98 -10.68 11.09
CA SER A 148 -15.93 -9.91 10.28
C SER A 148 -17.31 -10.57 10.32
N VAL A 149 -18.29 -9.79 10.74
CA VAL A 149 -19.67 -10.26 10.87
C VAL A 149 -20.26 -10.44 9.48
N GLY A 150 -20.86 -11.60 9.22
CA GLY A 150 -21.63 -11.81 8.00
C GLY A 150 -20.81 -12.05 6.73
N VAL A 151 -19.55 -12.51 6.86
CA VAL A 151 -18.82 -13.06 5.71
C VAL A 151 -19.44 -14.39 5.30
N GLN A 152 -19.82 -14.51 4.03
CA GLN A 152 -20.43 -15.71 3.47
C GLN A 152 -19.71 -16.12 2.19
N ALA A 153 -19.43 -17.42 2.08
CA ALA A 153 -18.93 -18.03 0.85
C ALA A 153 -20.08 -18.69 0.09
N SER A 154 -20.14 -18.44 -1.21
CA SER A 154 -21.10 -19.01 -2.14
C SER A 154 -20.40 -19.40 -3.45
N MET A 155 -21.15 -20.08 -4.32
CA MET A 155 -20.66 -20.56 -5.61
C MET A 155 -21.49 -19.96 -6.72
N THR A 156 -20.84 -19.48 -7.78
CA THR A 156 -21.50 -19.00 -9.00
C THR A 156 -20.86 -19.68 -10.20
N GLY A 157 -21.49 -20.75 -10.68
CA GLY A 157 -20.87 -21.61 -11.71
C GLY A 157 -19.61 -22.30 -11.19
N ALA A 158 -18.47 -22.04 -11.83
CA ALA A 158 -17.16 -22.56 -11.47
C ALA A 158 -16.35 -21.62 -10.53
N ASP A 159 -16.94 -20.48 -10.15
CA ASP A 159 -16.26 -19.48 -9.33
C ASP A 159 -16.66 -19.58 -7.86
N LEU A 160 -15.69 -19.26 -6.99
CA LEU A 160 -15.90 -19.05 -5.56
C LEU A 160 -16.14 -17.56 -5.30
N LEU A 161 -17.22 -17.24 -4.60
CA LEU A 161 -17.54 -15.87 -4.19
C LEU A 161 -17.55 -15.80 -2.67
N ILE A 162 -16.74 -14.91 -2.09
CA ILE A 162 -16.76 -14.59 -0.66
C ILE A 162 -17.20 -13.13 -0.53
N HIS A 163 -18.20 -12.83 0.29
CA HIS A 163 -18.73 -11.47 0.43
C HIS A 163 -19.08 -11.14 1.88
N SER A 164 -18.91 -9.87 2.26
CA SER A 164 -19.37 -9.32 3.53
C SER A 164 -20.73 -8.63 3.37
N ALA A 165 -21.67 -8.94 4.27
CA ALA A 165 -23.02 -8.37 4.27
C ALA A 165 -23.14 -7.01 5.01
N VAL A 166 -22.02 -6.41 5.44
CA VAL A 166 -21.98 -5.14 6.20
C VAL A 166 -21.84 -3.93 5.24
N LEU A 167 -22.09 -2.72 5.75
CA LEU A 167 -21.85 -1.43 5.07
C LEU A 167 -20.48 -1.43 4.36
N ASP A 168 -20.44 -0.91 3.13
CA ASP A 168 -19.37 -1.07 2.14
C ASP A 168 -19.10 -2.54 1.79
N SER A 169 -20.07 -3.21 1.16
CA SER A 169 -20.01 -4.65 0.85
C SER A 169 -18.75 -4.99 0.03
N ARG A 170 -17.72 -5.48 0.73
CA ARG A 170 -16.52 -6.01 0.10
C ARG A 170 -16.73 -7.47 -0.25
N GLY A 171 -16.14 -7.87 -1.36
CA GLY A 171 -16.16 -9.24 -1.82
C GLY A 171 -14.85 -9.65 -2.46
N LEU A 172 -14.75 -10.95 -2.71
CA LEU A 172 -13.68 -11.60 -3.42
C LEU A 172 -14.31 -12.63 -4.34
N ARG A 173 -14.05 -12.50 -5.64
CA ARG A 173 -14.33 -13.55 -6.62
C ARG A 173 -13.03 -14.28 -6.93
N VAL A 174 -13.06 -15.60 -6.90
CA VAL A 174 -11.94 -16.44 -7.36
C VAL A 174 -12.42 -17.28 -8.53
N SER A 175 -11.66 -17.23 -9.62
CA SER A 175 -11.88 -18.02 -10.84
C SER A 175 -10.63 -18.84 -11.18
N ALA A 176 -10.80 -19.89 -11.99
CA ALA A 176 -9.71 -20.75 -12.42
C ALA A 176 -9.79 -21.09 -13.92
N SER A 177 -8.64 -21.21 -14.58
CA SER A 177 -8.54 -21.53 -16.02
C SER A 177 -8.91 -22.98 -16.35
N VAL A 178 -8.90 -23.87 -15.36
CA VAL A 178 -9.30 -25.27 -15.46
C VAL A 178 -10.46 -25.47 -14.50
N GLU A 179 -11.57 -26.03 -14.98
CA GLU A 179 -12.80 -26.21 -14.20
C GLU A 179 -12.53 -26.98 -12.89
N PRO A 180 -12.72 -26.34 -11.72
CA PRO A 180 -12.55 -26.98 -10.42
C PRO A 180 -13.84 -27.65 -9.94
N THR A 181 -13.69 -28.58 -9.00
CA THR A 181 -14.74 -28.82 -8.01
C THR A 181 -14.65 -27.73 -6.94
N VAL A 182 -15.63 -26.83 -6.90
CA VAL A 182 -15.68 -25.76 -5.89
C VAL A 182 -16.35 -26.29 -4.62
N LEU A 183 -15.75 -26.00 -3.48
CA LEU A 183 -16.27 -26.30 -2.15
C LEU A 183 -16.34 -25.01 -1.34
N VAL A 184 -17.15 -25.00 -0.27
CA VAL A 184 -17.12 -23.88 0.68
C VAL A 184 -15.70 -23.80 1.27
N GLY A 185 -15.00 -22.70 0.98
CA GLY A 185 -13.63 -22.44 1.43
C GLY A 185 -12.52 -22.90 0.48
N GLY A 186 -12.80 -23.29 -0.77
CA GLY A 186 -11.74 -23.58 -1.73
C GLY A 186 -12.14 -24.22 -3.05
N MET A 187 -11.12 -24.59 -3.82
CA MET A 187 -11.24 -25.26 -5.13
C MET A 187 -10.37 -26.52 -5.15
N SER A 188 -10.80 -27.57 -5.84
CA SER A 188 -10.01 -28.78 -6.02
C SER A 188 -10.07 -29.38 -7.43
N TRP A 189 -8.99 -30.08 -7.80
CA TRP A 189 -8.85 -30.81 -9.06
C TRP A 189 -8.27 -32.20 -8.79
N GLU A 190 -8.82 -33.20 -9.47
CA GLU A 190 -8.22 -34.52 -9.57
C GLU A 190 -7.38 -34.56 -10.85
N VAL A 191 -6.05 -34.68 -10.72
CA VAL A 191 -5.11 -34.52 -11.84
C VAL A 191 -4.26 -35.77 -12.03
N ILE A 192 -3.99 -36.11 -13.29
CA ILE A 192 -2.99 -37.10 -13.68
C ILE A 192 -1.91 -36.39 -14.46
N VAL A 193 -0.73 -36.24 -13.86
CA VAL A 193 0.44 -35.63 -14.52
C VAL A 193 1.24 -36.73 -15.20
N PRO A 194 1.32 -36.78 -16.55
CA PRO A 194 2.07 -37.81 -17.27
C PRO A 194 3.54 -37.86 -16.85
N ALA A 195 4.21 -38.99 -17.06
CA ALA A 195 5.66 -39.07 -16.88
C ALA A 195 6.35 -38.00 -17.74
N ARG A 196 7.23 -37.19 -17.13
CA ARG A 196 7.88 -36.04 -17.78
C ARG A 196 6.92 -34.95 -18.30
N GLY A 197 5.63 -35.03 -17.94
CA GLY A 197 4.61 -34.07 -18.32
C GLY A 197 4.44 -32.97 -17.29
N THR A 198 3.68 -31.96 -17.69
CA THR A 198 3.31 -30.81 -16.86
C THR A 198 1.81 -30.62 -16.89
N TRP A 199 1.25 -30.21 -15.75
CA TRP A 199 -0.11 -29.73 -15.62
C TRP A 199 -0.09 -28.31 -15.07
N ASP A 200 -0.91 -27.43 -15.63
CA ASP A 200 -0.97 -26.02 -15.28
C ASP A 200 -2.41 -25.62 -14.93
N VAL A 201 -2.57 -24.76 -13.93
CA VAL A 201 -3.80 -24.00 -13.67
C VAL A 201 -3.45 -22.56 -13.34
N GLU A 202 -4.26 -21.62 -13.82
CA GLU A 202 -4.19 -20.21 -13.43
C GLU A 202 -5.40 -19.88 -12.57
N LEU A 203 -5.17 -19.22 -11.43
CA LEU A 203 -6.21 -18.68 -10.56
C LEU A 203 -6.15 -17.16 -10.55
N VAL A 204 -7.32 -16.52 -10.53
CA VAL A 204 -7.46 -15.07 -10.40
C VAL A 204 -8.39 -14.75 -9.24
N ALA A 205 -7.90 -13.94 -8.30
CA ALA A 205 -8.62 -13.39 -7.16
C ALA A 205 -8.90 -11.90 -7.41
N GLU A 206 -10.18 -11.57 -7.61
CA GLU A 206 -10.69 -10.24 -7.96
C GLU A 206 -11.44 -9.64 -6.77
N PRO A 207 -10.96 -8.52 -6.19
CA PRO A 207 -11.68 -7.77 -5.18
C PRO A 207 -12.98 -7.16 -5.74
N LEU A 208 -14.00 -7.07 -4.90
CA LEU A 208 -15.28 -6.43 -5.20
C LEU A 208 -15.56 -5.37 -4.13
N ILE A 209 -16.06 -4.20 -4.53
CA ILE A 209 -16.56 -3.18 -3.61
C ILE A 209 -17.95 -2.75 -4.09
N GLY A 210 -18.96 -2.89 -3.24
CA GLY A 210 -20.35 -2.71 -3.67
C GLY A 210 -20.71 -3.74 -4.73
N ASN A 211 -21.18 -3.26 -5.89
CA ASN A 211 -21.43 -4.05 -7.09
C ASN A 211 -20.37 -3.82 -8.19
N GLU A 212 -19.32 -3.04 -7.89
CA GLU A 212 -18.27 -2.74 -8.86
C GLU A 212 -17.20 -3.83 -8.85
N HIS A 213 -16.89 -4.29 -10.06
CA HIS A 213 -15.78 -5.18 -10.33
C HIS A 213 -14.56 -4.33 -10.66
N PHE A 214 -13.46 -4.56 -9.96
CA PHE A 214 -12.16 -4.01 -10.31
C PHE A 214 -11.46 -5.05 -11.17
N GLU A 215 -11.37 -4.80 -12.48
CA GLU A 215 -10.58 -5.68 -13.34
C GLU A 215 -9.11 -5.58 -12.91
N PRO A 216 -8.50 -6.68 -12.45
CA PRO A 216 -7.13 -6.63 -11.99
C PRO A 216 -6.18 -6.23 -13.12
N ARG A 217 -5.26 -5.32 -12.83
CA ARG A 217 -4.26 -4.81 -13.78
C ARG A 217 -2.94 -5.53 -13.56
N PHE A 218 -2.83 -6.77 -14.05
CA PHE A 218 -1.58 -7.52 -13.95
C PHE A 218 -0.54 -7.00 -14.94
N ARG A 219 0.46 -6.28 -14.45
CA ARG A 219 1.71 -6.04 -15.18
C ARG A 219 2.51 -7.36 -15.15
N GLY A 220 2.75 -8.00 -16.30
CA GLY A 220 3.54 -9.25 -16.35
C GLY A 220 5.02 -9.01 -16.01
N ALA A 221 5.76 -10.05 -15.60
CA ALA A 221 7.21 -9.93 -15.32
C ALA A 221 8.01 -9.42 -16.53
N GLU A 222 7.68 -9.87 -17.75
CA GLU A 222 8.23 -9.34 -19.00
C GLU A 222 7.85 -7.86 -19.21
N ALA A 223 6.67 -7.46 -18.75
CA ALA A 223 6.24 -6.06 -18.72
C ALA A 223 6.83 -5.27 -17.54
N ILE A 224 7.55 -5.85 -16.57
CA ILE A 224 8.27 -5.04 -15.57
C ILE A 224 9.62 -4.59 -16.15
N GLU A 225 10.27 -5.48 -16.92
CA GLU A 225 11.47 -5.17 -17.69
C GLU A 225 11.16 -4.28 -18.92
N GLU A 226 10.03 -4.51 -19.62
CA GLU A 226 9.64 -3.72 -20.81
C GLU A 226 8.65 -2.58 -20.56
N ALA A 227 7.73 -2.68 -19.59
CA ALA A 227 6.94 -1.52 -19.15
C ALA A 227 7.82 -0.72 -18.18
N SER A 228 8.75 0.01 -18.78
CA SER A 228 8.93 1.40 -18.42
C SER A 228 7.55 1.99 -18.16
N SER A 229 7.23 2.35 -16.93
CA SER A 229 6.07 3.19 -16.73
C SER A 229 6.26 4.45 -17.56
N ALA A 230 5.17 5.10 -17.98
CA ALA A 230 5.27 6.39 -18.66
C ALA A 230 6.13 7.41 -17.87
N TRP A 231 6.26 7.21 -16.56
CA TRP A 231 7.18 7.93 -15.68
C TRP A 231 8.67 7.61 -15.98
N ARG A 232 9.07 6.33 -16.02
CA ARG A 232 10.44 5.92 -16.37
C ARG A 232 10.87 6.42 -17.76
N ASP A 233 9.96 6.48 -18.72
CA ASP A 233 10.23 7.02 -20.07
C ASP A 233 10.56 8.53 -20.07
N THR A 234 10.12 9.26 -19.03
CA THR A 234 10.37 10.69 -18.86
C THR A 234 11.51 11.01 -17.89
N ASN A 235 12.04 10.02 -17.19
CA ASN A 235 13.07 10.23 -16.17
C ASN A 235 14.40 10.69 -16.77
N THR A 236 15.08 11.57 -16.05
CA THR A 236 16.47 11.93 -16.32
C THR A 236 17.35 10.71 -16.14
N VAL A 237 18.05 10.30 -17.20
CA VAL A 237 19.00 9.20 -17.14
C VAL A 237 20.27 9.65 -16.42
N ILE A 238 20.57 9.01 -15.29
CA ILE A 238 21.78 9.27 -14.50
C ILE A 238 22.77 8.12 -14.74
N GLU A 239 23.91 8.43 -15.34
CA GLU A 239 25.01 7.49 -15.54
C GLU A 239 26.15 7.77 -14.56
N VAL A 240 26.68 6.71 -13.96
CA VAL A 240 27.82 6.75 -13.04
C VAL A 240 28.76 5.58 -13.33
N ASP A 241 30.06 5.86 -13.30
CA ASP A 241 31.10 4.88 -13.62
C ASP A 241 31.20 3.75 -12.58
N ASP A 242 30.86 4.04 -11.32
CA ASP A 242 30.91 3.06 -10.24
C ASP A 242 29.76 2.04 -10.35
N PRO A 243 30.04 0.73 -10.56
CA PRO A 243 29.01 -0.25 -10.82
C PRO A 243 28.03 -0.46 -9.65
N LEU A 244 28.51 -0.31 -8.41
CA LEU A 244 27.67 -0.47 -7.22
C LEU A 244 26.67 0.68 -7.12
N THR A 245 27.14 1.92 -7.26
CA THR A 245 26.28 3.11 -7.27
C THR A 245 25.27 3.04 -8.40
N MET A 246 25.68 2.59 -9.60
CA MET A 246 24.76 2.40 -10.72
C MET A 246 23.70 1.32 -10.42
N ALA A 247 24.07 0.24 -9.74
CA ALA A 247 23.11 -0.78 -9.32
C ALA A 247 22.11 -0.25 -8.28
N ILE A 248 22.56 0.58 -7.33
CA ILE A 248 21.69 1.25 -6.35
C ILE A 248 20.70 2.17 -7.06
N LEU A 249 21.16 3.02 -7.99
CA LEU A 249 20.29 3.95 -8.73
C LEU A 249 19.22 3.20 -9.54
N ARG A 250 19.60 2.13 -10.25
CA ARG A 250 18.64 1.28 -10.98
C ARG A 250 17.62 0.65 -10.04
N ARG A 251 18.07 0.22 -8.85
CA ARG A 251 17.16 -0.36 -7.85
C ARG A 251 16.20 0.70 -7.31
N THR A 252 16.68 1.91 -7.02
CA THR A 252 15.85 3.04 -6.57
C THR A 252 14.78 3.39 -7.60
N ASP A 253 15.11 3.44 -8.89
CA ASP A 253 14.14 3.71 -9.96
C ASP A 253 13.02 2.66 -10.00
N HIS A 254 13.40 1.37 -9.90
CA HIS A 254 12.44 0.27 -9.86
C HIS A 254 11.59 0.25 -8.58
N ASP A 255 12.19 0.53 -7.42
CA ASP A 255 11.46 0.58 -6.15
C ASP A 255 10.50 1.79 -6.12
N LEU A 256 10.88 2.94 -6.68
CA LEU A 256 10.00 4.11 -6.82
C LEU A 256 8.81 3.79 -7.73
N ASP A 257 9.07 3.19 -8.90
CA ASP A 257 8.01 2.84 -9.85
C ASP A 257 6.93 1.94 -9.24
N ALA A 258 7.35 0.97 -8.42
CA ALA A 258 6.42 0.09 -7.74
C ALA A 258 5.63 0.75 -6.60
N LEU A 259 6.17 1.83 -6.03
CA LEU A 259 5.49 2.65 -5.02
C LEU A 259 4.62 3.75 -5.64
N LEU A 260 4.65 3.95 -6.97
CA LEU A 260 3.79 4.92 -7.63
C LEU A 260 2.33 4.47 -7.56
N ILE A 261 1.49 5.37 -7.04
CA ILE A 261 0.05 5.24 -7.05
C ILE A 261 -0.49 6.25 -8.06
N THR A 262 -1.14 5.73 -9.10
CA THR A 262 -2.00 6.52 -9.99
C THR A 262 -3.44 6.27 -9.59
N ASP A 263 -4.11 7.31 -9.09
CA ASP A 263 -5.53 7.24 -8.77
C ASP A 263 -6.38 7.47 -10.03
N PRO A 264 -7.15 6.47 -10.50
CA PRO A 264 -8.02 6.64 -11.66
C PRO A 264 -9.24 7.53 -11.39
N VAL A 265 -9.62 7.75 -10.12
CA VAL A 265 -10.80 8.56 -9.74
C VAL A 265 -10.45 10.05 -9.68
N GLU A 266 -9.22 10.39 -9.27
CA GLU A 266 -8.78 11.75 -8.99
C GLU A 266 -7.66 12.15 -9.96
N ALA A 267 -8.06 12.56 -11.17
CA ALA A 267 -7.23 13.25 -12.17
C ALA A 267 -5.90 12.59 -12.60
N GLY A 268 -5.70 11.28 -12.40
CA GLY A 268 -4.70 10.47 -13.12
C GLY A 268 -3.24 10.89 -12.92
N ARG A 269 -2.91 11.63 -11.85
CA ARG A 269 -1.53 12.05 -11.56
C ARG A 269 -0.92 11.14 -10.51
N ALA A 270 0.31 10.69 -10.76
CA ALA A 270 1.01 9.78 -9.89
C ALA A 270 1.57 10.50 -8.65
N PHE A 271 1.58 9.81 -7.52
CA PHE A 271 2.31 10.16 -6.32
C PHE A 271 2.95 8.90 -5.73
N VAL A 272 3.95 9.07 -4.85
CA VAL A 272 4.63 7.95 -4.21
C VAL A 272 3.89 7.58 -2.92
N ALA A 273 3.64 6.29 -2.71
CA ALA A 273 3.15 5.77 -1.45
C ALA A 273 4.08 6.12 -0.27
N ALA A 274 3.50 6.37 0.92
CA ALA A 274 4.30 6.64 2.13
C ALA A 274 5.21 5.49 2.55
N GLY A 275 4.76 4.24 2.35
CA GLY A 275 5.63 3.10 2.65
C GLY A 275 4.94 1.75 2.68
N ALA A 276 5.65 0.75 2.14
CA ALA A 276 5.19 -0.61 2.13
C ALA A 276 5.33 -1.30 3.50
N PRO A 277 4.40 -2.20 3.86
CA PRO A 277 3.12 -2.48 3.24
C PRO A 277 1.97 -1.64 3.83
N TRP A 278 2.17 -1.04 5.01
CA TRP A 278 1.06 -0.49 5.82
C TRP A 278 0.62 0.92 5.44
N PHE A 279 1.36 1.59 4.56
CA PHE A 279 1.16 2.99 4.19
C PHE A 279 1.14 3.16 2.67
N MET A 280 0.52 2.19 1.96
CA MET A 280 0.34 2.19 0.50
C MET A 280 -0.83 3.09 0.06
N THR A 281 -0.77 4.37 0.43
CA THR A 281 -1.78 5.40 0.13
C THR A 281 -1.14 6.80 0.12
N LEU A 282 -1.93 7.83 -0.18
CA LEU A 282 -1.49 9.23 -0.14
C LEU A 282 -1.32 9.69 1.31
N PHE A 283 -0.11 10.10 1.63
CA PHE A 283 0.22 10.86 2.83
C PHE A 283 0.83 12.19 2.41
N GLY A 284 0.27 13.31 2.86
CA GLY A 284 0.67 14.64 2.40
C GLY A 284 2.18 14.86 2.55
N ARG A 285 2.65 14.86 3.79
CA ARG A 285 4.07 15.04 4.14
C ARG A 285 4.99 14.05 3.42
N ASP A 286 4.70 12.76 3.50
CA ASP A 286 5.61 11.72 3.03
C ASP A 286 5.72 11.77 1.49
N SER A 287 4.60 12.00 0.80
CA SER A 287 4.57 12.16 -0.65
C SER A 287 5.30 13.44 -1.08
N LEU A 288 5.11 14.56 -0.36
CA LEU A 288 5.82 15.82 -0.62
C LEU A 288 7.35 15.66 -0.47
N LEU A 289 7.80 14.95 0.56
CA LEU A 289 9.24 14.71 0.78
C LEU A 289 9.82 13.76 -0.27
N ALA A 290 9.12 12.67 -0.60
CA ALA A 290 9.54 11.75 -1.65
C ALA A 290 9.62 12.46 -3.01
N ALA A 291 8.62 13.28 -3.34
CA ALA A 291 8.62 14.13 -4.53
C ALA A 291 9.79 15.13 -4.54
N TRP A 292 10.10 15.74 -3.39
CA TRP A 292 11.23 16.66 -3.28
C TRP A 292 12.57 15.97 -3.54
N MET A 293 12.77 14.78 -2.97
CA MET A 293 14.01 13.99 -3.11
C MET A 293 14.20 13.47 -4.55
N THR A 294 13.12 13.33 -5.31
CA THR A 294 13.12 12.81 -6.69
C THR A 294 13.19 13.88 -7.77
N LEU A 295 13.18 15.18 -7.41
CA LEU A 295 13.33 16.29 -8.38
C LEU A 295 14.51 16.17 -9.35
N PRO A 296 15.70 15.63 -8.97
CA PRO A 296 16.79 15.42 -9.92
C PRO A 296 16.47 14.39 -11.01
N MET A 297 15.51 13.50 -10.77
CA MET A 297 15.07 12.46 -11.71
C MET A 297 13.92 12.97 -12.57
N ASP A 298 12.86 13.46 -11.93
CA ASP A 298 11.66 13.93 -12.61
C ASP A 298 10.93 15.00 -11.78
N THR A 299 10.57 16.10 -12.45
CA THR A 299 9.78 17.19 -11.83
C THR A 299 8.27 16.94 -11.95
N GLN A 300 7.83 16.09 -12.87
CA GLN A 300 6.41 15.80 -13.09
C GLN A 300 5.79 15.04 -11.91
N LEU A 301 6.53 14.14 -11.27
CA LEU A 301 6.09 13.49 -10.03
C LEU A 301 5.79 14.51 -8.91
N ALA A 302 6.64 15.53 -8.75
CA ALA A 302 6.41 16.59 -7.77
C ALA A 302 5.22 17.48 -8.14
N VAL A 303 5.10 17.86 -9.41
CA VAL A 303 3.93 18.59 -9.91
C VAL A 303 2.65 17.79 -9.71
N GLY A 304 2.66 16.49 -10.02
CA GLY A 304 1.54 15.58 -9.85
C GLY A 304 1.13 15.42 -8.39
N THR A 305 2.10 15.29 -7.49
CA THR A 305 1.86 15.22 -6.04
C THR A 305 1.21 16.51 -5.52
N LEU A 306 1.71 17.69 -5.91
CA LEU A 306 1.08 18.97 -5.60
C LEU A 306 -0.32 19.09 -6.21
N GLN A 307 -0.49 18.61 -7.45
CA GLN A 307 -1.73 18.32 -8.17
C GLN A 307 -2.80 17.71 -7.28
N THR A 308 -2.49 16.50 -6.85
CA THR A 308 -3.37 15.64 -6.06
C THR A 308 -3.66 16.23 -4.68
N LEU A 309 -2.66 16.81 -4.01
CA LEU A 309 -2.86 17.43 -2.70
C LEU A 309 -3.70 18.72 -2.78
N ALA A 310 -3.56 19.50 -3.86
CA ALA A 310 -4.34 20.70 -4.07
C ALA A 310 -5.83 20.41 -4.32
N SER A 311 -6.15 19.31 -5.02
CA SER A 311 -7.56 18.94 -5.25
C SER A 311 -8.27 18.50 -3.98
N MET A 312 -7.51 18.07 -2.96
CA MET A 312 -8.00 17.64 -1.64
C MET A 312 -7.62 18.63 -0.53
N GLN A 313 -7.29 19.88 -0.85
CA GLN A 313 -6.97 20.89 0.15
C GLN A 313 -8.23 21.24 0.97
N GLY A 314 -8.07 21.39 2.29
CA GLY A 314 -9.18 21.67 3.20
C GLY A 314 -9.93 22.94 2.85
N GLN A 315 -11.26 22.89 2.93
CA GLN A 315 -12.16 24.01 2.60
C GLN A 315 -13.10 24.36 3.76
N HIS A 316 -13.27 23.45 4.70
CA HIS A 316 -14.18 23.58 5.82
C HIS A 316 -13.45 23.44 7.16
N GLU A 317 -14.01 24.03 8.20
CA GLU A 317 -13.58 23.76 9.58
C GLU A 317 -14.31 22.52 10.09
N ASN A 318 -13.60 21.40 10.22
CA ASN A 318 -14.15 20.15 10.74
C ASN A 318 -13.22 19.57 11.82
N PRO A 319 -13.61 19.64 13.11
CA PRO A 319 -12.75 19.16 14.20
C PRO A 319 -12.57 17.64 14.21
N LEU A 320 -13.44 16.85 13.56
CA LEU A 320 -13.32 15.40 13.55
C LEU A 320 -12.18 14.93 12.63
N THR A 321 -12.08 15.52 11.44
CA THR A 321 -11.02 15.25 10.47
C THR A 321 -9.82 16.20 10.61
N GLU A 322 -9.94 17.19 11.50
CA GLU A 322 -9.00 18.31 11.65
C GLU A 322 -8.82 19.17 10.40
N GLU A 323 -9.82 19.16 9.53
CA GLU A 323 -9.85 20.00 8.33
C GLU A 323 -9.97 21.47 8.74
N GLU A 324 -9.17 22.30 8.09
CA GLU A 324 -9.23 23.75 8.16
C GLU A 324 -9.00 24.33 6.75
N PRO A 325 -9.59 25.47 6.40
CA PRO A 325 -9.38 26.11 5.10
C PRO A 325 -7.89 26.33 4.80
N GLY A 326 -7.42 25.78 3.68
CA GLY A 326 -6.04 25.88 3.21
C GLY A 326 -5.09 24.79 3.74
N ARG A 327 -5.52 23.97 4.70
CA ARG A 327 -4.70 22.88 5.26
C ARG A 327 -4.51 21.75 4.23
N ILE A 328 -3.29 21.23 4.13
CA ILE A 328 -2.99 20.04 3.32
C ILE A 328 -3.16 18.80 4.21
N LEU A 329 -3.77 17.76 3.65
CA LEU A 329 -4.09 16.53 4.39
C LEU A 329 -2.85 15.83 4.96
N HIS A 330 -3.04 15.08 6.05
CA HIS A 330 -2.07 14.13 6.59
C HIS A 330 -2.13 12.82 5.81
N GLU A 331 -3.30 12.17 5.74
CA GLU A 331 -3.48 10.89 5.05
C GLU A 331 -4.86 10.71 4.41
N LEU A 332 -4.90 9.89 3.35
CA LEU A 332 -6.11 9.39 2.71
C LEU A 332 -6.30 7.91 3.03
N ARG A 333 -7.51 7.51 3.46
CA ARG A 333 -7.87 6.13 3.80
C ARG A 333 -9.16 5.69 3.13
N ARG A 334 -9.13 4.45 2.61
CA ARG A 334 -10.27 3.81 1.93
C ARG A 334 -10.70 2.51 2.61
N GLY A 335 -10.12 2.20 3.76
CA GLY A 335 -10.38 0.98 4.50
C GLY A 335 -11.74 0.97 5.21
N PRO A 336 -12.15 -0.22 5.70
CA PRO A 336 -13.35 -0.38 6.52
C PRO A 336 -13.38 0.58 7.72
N ASP A 337 -12.22 0.84 8.33
CA ASP A 337 -12.10 1.69 9.50
C ASP A 337 -11.64 3.12 9.17
N SER A 338 -11.76 3.56 7.91
CA SER A 338 -11.44 4.95 7.48
C SER A 338 -12.14 6.03 8.33
N HIS A 339 -13.29 5.72 8.93
CA HIS A 339 -14.04 6.62 9.80
C HIS A 339 -13.40 6.86 11.19
N LEU A 340 -12.37 6.11 11.60
CA LEU A 340 -11.75 6.24 12.93
C LEU A 340 -11.16 7.64 13.17
N LEU A 341 -10.59 8.24 12.12
CA LEU A 341 -10.06 9.62 12.12
C LEU A 341 -11.07 10.65 11.57
N GLY A 342 -12.37 10.33 11.63
CA GLY A 342 -13.44 11.24 11.23
C GLY A 342 -13.85 11.16 9.76
N GLY A 343 -13.13 10.41 8.92
CA GLY A 343 -13.48 10.21 7.52
C GLY A 343 -12.30 9.75 6.66
N THR A 344 -12.54 9.64 5.35
CA THR A 344 -11.53 9.18 4.37
C THR A 344 -10.33 10.12 4.24
N HIS A 345 -10.50 11.40 4.56
CA HIS A 345 -9.41 12.39 4.58
C HIS A 345 -9.19 12.85 6.02
N TYR A 346 -7.95 12.73 6.49
CA TYR A 346 -7.53 13.26 7.79
C TYR A 346 -6.47 14.32 7.59
N TYR A 347 -6.61 15.45 8.27
CA TYR A 347 -5.79 16.65 8.08
C TYR A 347 -4.85 16.96 9.24
N GLY A 348 -4.73 16.08 10.25
CA GLY A 348 -3.89 16.28 11.44
C GLY A 348 -2.37 16.25 11.16
N SER A 349 -1.90 17.13 10.30
CA SER A 349 -0.50 17.39 9.97
C SER A 349 -0.26 18.89 10.04
N VAL A 350 0.84 19.28 10.67
CA VAL A 350 1.27 20.69 10.79
C VAL A 350 2.38 21.05 9.80
N ASP A 351 3.08 20.04 9.28
CA ASP A 351 4.20 20.16 8.35
C ASP A 351 3.81 20.09 6.87
N SER A 352 2.75 19.36 6.50
CA SER A 352 2.34 19.19 5.09
C SER A 352 2.03 20.51 4.40
N THR A 353 1.33 21.42 5.09
CA THR A 353 0.91 22.71 4.51
C THR A 353 2.10 23.62 4.15
N PRO A 354 3.09 23.89 5.04
CA PRO A 354 4.28 24.63 4.63
C PRO A 354 5.17 23.86 3.66
N LEU A 355 5.28 22.53 3.77
CA LEU A 355 6.05 21.71 2.81
C LEU A 355 5.49 21.80 1.39
N PHE A 356 4.16 21.86 1.23
CA PHE A 356 3.51 22.02 -0.07
C PHE A 356 3.98 23.29 -0.79
N VAL A 357 3.99 24.42 -0.07
CA VAL A 357 4.43 25.71 -0.63
C VAL A 357 5.93 25.70 -0.92
N MET A 358 6.73 25.10 -0.04
CA MET A 358 8.16 24.94 -0.26
C MET A 358 8.46 24.14 -1.53
N LEU A 359 7.79 22.99 -1.71
CA LEU A 359 7.99 22.13 -2.87
C LEU A 359 7.56 22.81 -4.17
N LEU A 360 6.50 23.62 -4.17
CA LEU A 360 6.10 24.41 -5.34
C LEU A 360 7.24 25.33 -5.82
N GLY A 361 7.92 26.00 -4.89
CA GLY A 361 9.08 26.83 -5.19
C GLY A 361 10.27 26.02 -5.71
N GLU A 362 10.49 24.83 -5.16
CA GLU A 362 11.53 23.92 -5.63
C GLU A 362 11.22 23.40 -7.03
N CYS A 363 9.97 23.07 -7.36
CA CYS A 363 9.56 22.69 -8.73
C CYS A 363 9.93 23.77 -9.74
N LEU A 364 9.62 25.04 -9.43
CA LEU A 364 10.00 26.17 -10.28
C LEU A 364 11.52 26.32 -10.40
N ARG A 365 12.26 26.11 -9.30
CA ARG A 365 13.74 26.18 -9.29
C ARG A 365 14.37 25.08 -10.15
N TRP A 366 13.78 23.90 -10.15
CA TRP A 366 14.22 22.73 -10.92
C TRP A 366 13.71 22.69 -12.37
N GLY A 367 12.94 23.70 -12.80
CA GLY A 367 12.55 23.87 -14.19
C GLY A 367 11.24 23.16 -14.58
N ALA A 368 10.36 22.88 -13.61
CA ALA A 368 8.99 22.47 -13.91
C ALA A 368 8.27 23.52 -14.77
N ASP A 369 7.36 23.07 -15.64
CA ASP A 369 6.59 23.97 -16.51
C ASP A 369 5.82 25.01 -15.68
N GLU A 370 6.07 26.28 -16.00
CA GLU A 370 5.50 27.42 -15.30
C GLU A 370 3.97 27.45 -15.38
N VAL A 371 3.37 26.87 -16.42
CA VAL A 371 1.91 26.74 -16.53
C VAL A 371 1.35 25.91 -15.38
N TYR A 372 2.01 24.79 -15.03
CA TYR A 372 1.58 23.95 -13.92
C TYR A 372 1.85 24.61 -12.57
N VAL A 373 3.01 25.24 -12.41
CA VAL A 373 3.33 25.99 -11.18
C VAL A 373 2.31 27.12 -10.94
N ARG A 374 1.96 27.89 -11.99
CA ARG A 374 0.96 28.96 -11.90
C ARG A 374 -0.43 28.44 -11.56
N SER A 375 -0.81 27.27 -12.07
CA SER A 375 -2.09 26.64 -11.76
C SER A 375 -2.26 26.28 -10.27
N LEU A 376 -1.15 26.11 -9.55
CA LEU A 376 -1.10 25.75 -8.13
C LEU A 376 -1.06 26.96 -7.18
N LEU A 377 -0.87 28.17 -7.71
CA LEU A 377 -0.77 29.38 -6.88
C LEU A 377 -2.00 29.60 -5.97
N PRO A 378 -3.26 29.40 -6.42
CA PRO A 378 -4.41 29.55 -5.53
C PRO A 378 -4.36 28.63 -4.31
N ALA A 379 -3.88 27.40 -4.47
CA ALA A 379 -3.71 26.46 -3.37
C ALA A 379 -2.56 26.87 -2.44
N ALA A 380 -1.46 27.39 -3.00
CA ALA A 380 -0.34 27.91 -2.22
C ALA A 380 -0.72 29.17 -1.41
N ASP A 381 -1.53 30.06 -1.97
CA ASP A 381 -2.06 31.23 -1.26
C ASP A 381 -2.97 30.79 -0.10
N ALA A 382 -3.82 29.78 -0.31
CA ALA A 382 -4.66 29.23 0.75
C ALA A 382 -3.82 28.55 1.85
N ALA A 383 -2.77 27.83 1.48
CA ALA A 383 -1.83 27.23 2.43
C ALA A 383 -1.09 28.30 3.26
N LEU A 384 -0.67 29.41 2.66
CA LEU A 384 -0.07 30.52 3.38
C LEU A 384 -1.07 31.23 4.30
N ALA A 385 -2.32 31.40 3.84
CA ALA A 385 -3.39 31.92 4.69
C ALA A 385 -3.63 31.01 5.90
N TRP A 386 -3.60 29.69 5.70
CA TRP A 386 -3.70 28.71 6.80
C TRP A 386 -2.58 28.88 7.83
N ILE A 387 -1.32 28.97 7.38
CA ILE A 387 -0.14 29.17 8.25
C ILE A 387 -0.37 30.36 9.21
N THR A 388 -0.85 31.49 8.69
CA THR A 388 -1.01 32.72 9.48
C THR A 388 -2.30 32.79 10.31
N ARG A 389 -3.36 32.05 9.93
CA ARG A 389 -4.68 32.17 10.55
C ARG A 389 -5.00 31.03 11.51
N TYR A 390 -4.64 29.81 11.14
CA TYR A 390 -4.96 28.59 11.88
C TYR A 390 -3.69 27.95 12.47
N GLY A 391 -2.56 28.08 11.78
CA GLY A 391 -1.27 27.53 12.22
C GLY A 391 -0.69 28.27 13.43
N ASP A 392 -0.84 29.59 13.51
CA ASP A 392 -0.41 30.44 14.63
C ASP A 392 -1.63 30.75 15.53
N ARG A 393 -1.88 29.88 16.53
CA ARG A 393 -3.13 29.92 17.31
C ARG A 393 -3.06 30.96 18.42
N ASP A 394 -1.87 31.24 18.94
CA ASP A 394 -1.65 32.24 19.99
C ASP A 394 -1.15 33.61 19.48
N GLY A 395 -0.77 33.69 18.20
CA GLY A 395 -0.38 34.94 17.53
C GLY A 395 1.07 35.35 17.76
N ASP A 396 1.93 34.44 18.21
CA ASP A 396 3.35 34.70 18.47
C ASP A 396 4.25 34.57 17.21
N GLY A 397 3.65 34.14 16.10
CA GLY A 397 4.30 33.97 14.80
C GLY A 397 4.87 32.59 14.54
N PHE A 398 4.69 31.63 15.45
CA PHE A 398 5.08 30.24 15.26
C PHE A 398 3.88 29.35 14.93
N VAL A 399 4.09 28.40 14.03
CA VAL A 399 3.08 27.39 13.73
C VAL A 399 3.12 26.28 14.78
N GLU A 400 1.96 26.01 15.38
CA GLU A 400 1.77 25.07 16.47
C GLU A 400 0.67 24.04 16.17
N TYR A 401 0.70 22.90 16.86
CA TYR A 401 -0.35 21.89 16.73
C TYR A 401 -0.98 21.55 18.07
N GLN A 402 -2.28 21.24 18.01
CA GLN A 402 -3.04 20.65 19.08
C GLN A 402 -4.23 19.91 18.48
N ARG A 403 -4.32 18.60 18.75
CA ARG A 403 -5.46 17.80 18.27
C ARG A 403 -6.80 18.39 18.72
N ALA A 404 -7.74 18.45 17.79
CA ALA A 404 -9.07 19.01 18.05
C ALA A 404 -9.96 18.08 18.89
N THR A 405 -9.73 16.76 18.82
CA THR A 405 -10.51 15.74 19.55
C THR A 405 -9.59 14.68 20.16
N ASP A 406 -10.16 13.82 21.00
CA ASP A 406 -9.44 12.68 21.58
C ASP A 406 -9.10 11.57 20.56
N ARG A 407 -9.72 11.60 19.37
CA ARG A 407 -9.45 10.70 18.24
C ARG A 407 -8.26 11.13 17.38
N GLY A 408 -7.96 12.42 17.32
CA GLY A 408 -6.85 12.94 16.51
C GLY A 408 -5.48 12.46 17.00
N LEU A 409 -4.51 12.47 16.08
CA LEU A 409 -3.12 12.17 16.38
C LEU A 409 -2.60 13.13 17.45
N ILE A 410 -1.95 12.57 18.46
CA ILE A 410 -1.37 13.36 19.57
C ILE A 410 -0.26 14.26 19.04
N ASN A 411 0.61 13.72 18.20
CA ASN A 411 1.67 14.46 17.53
C ASN A 411 1.34 14.59 16.04
N GLN A 412 1.46 15.79 15.49
CA GLN A 412 1.04 16.12 14.13
C GLN A 412 2.19 16.54 13.21
N GLY A 413 3.44 16.35 13.64
CA GLY A 413 4.62 16.50 12.78
C GLY A 413 5.16 15.16 12.30
N TRP A 414 6.32 15.17 11.63
CA TRP A 414 7.02 13.97 11.15
C TRP A 414 7.15 12.84 12.18
N LYS A 415 7.25 13.19 13.47
CA LYS A 415 7.24 12.24 14.58
C LYS A 415 5.81 12.14 15.14
N ASP A 416 4.92 11.46 14.43
CA ASP A 416 3.48 11.41 14.75
C ASP A 416 3.10 10.27 15.74
N SER A 417 4.06 9.43 16.13
CA SER A 417 3.86 8.44 17.20
C SER A 417 3.64 9.13 18.54
N PHE A 418 2.74 8.61 19.37
CA PHE A 418 2.26 9.29 20.59
C PHE A 418 3.36 9.61 21.63
N ASP A 419 4.43 8.81 21.66
CA ASP A 419 5.53 8.88 22.62
C ASP A 419 6.83 9.45 22.03
N SER A 420 6.79 9.95 20.79
CA SER A 420 7.99 10.36 20.04
C SER A 420 8.46 11.79 20.30
N ILE A 421 7.63 12.60 20.96
CA ILE A 421 7.98 13.96 21.42
C ILE A 421 7.95 13.94 22.96
N PHE A 422 9.09 14.22 23.57
CA PHE A 422 9.27 14.21 25.02
C PHE A 422 10.31 15.25 25.45
N HIS A 423 10.20 15.71 26.68
CA HIS A 423 11.21 16.56 27.33
C HIS A 423 12.47 15.74 27.67
N ALA A 424 13.58 16.42 27.98
CA ALA A 424 14.85 15.74 28.31
C ALA A 424 14.75 14.76 29.50
N ASP A 425 13.74 14.91 30.36
CA ASP A 425 13.46 14.01 31.48
C ASP A 425 12.55 12.82 31.12
N GLY A 426 12.12 12.71 29.86
CA GLY A 426 11.24 11.66 29.35
C GLY A 426 9.74 11.94 29.51
N SER A 427 9.35 13.07 30.10
CA SER A 427 7.94 13.45 30.21
C SER A 427 7.37 13.91 28.86
N LEU A 428 6.10 13.60 28.60
CA LEU A 428 5.40 14.03 27.38
C LEU A 428 4.90 15.48 27.53
N PRO A 429 5.12 16.36 26.54
CA PRO A 429 4.62 17.73 26.57
C PRO A 429 3.09 17.77 26.45
N PHE A 430 2.50 18.83 27.00
CA PHE A 430 1.09 19.18 26.76
C PHE A 430 1.02 20.29 25.71
N GLY A 431 0.10 20.16 24.77
CA GLY A 431 -0.06 21.13 23.70
C GLY A 431 -0.71 22.46 24.13
N PRO A 432 -0.67 23.46 23.24
CA PRO A 432 -0.15 23.35 21.87
C PRO A 432 1.39 23.26 21.79
N ILE A 433 1.90 22.59 20.75
CA ILE A 433 3.33 22.28 20.59
C ILE A 433 3.86 22.90 19.30
N THR A 434 5.00 23.59 19.43
CA THR A 434 5.74 24.17 18.30
C THR A 434 6.97 23.31 18.00
N LEU A 435 7.02 22.76 16.78
CA LEU A 435 8.18 21.98 16.30
C LEU A 435 9.15 22.88 15.55
N ILE A 436 10.44 22.79 15.88
CA ILE A 436 11.47 23.67 15.31
C ILE A 436 11.66 23.43 13.80
N GLU A 437 11.56 22.17 13.37
CA GLU A 437 11.65 21.79 11.96
C GLU A 437 10.53 22.40 11.12
N VAL A 438 9.31 22.48 11.67
CA VAL A 438 8.14 23.08 11.00
C VAL A 438 8.36 24.57 10.77
N GLN A 439 8.98 25.27 11.73
CA GLN A 439 9.28 26.69 11.57
C GLN A 439 10.26 26.93 10.42
N GLY A 440 11.19 26.00 10.20
CA GLY A 440 12.06 26.00 9.02
C GLY A 440 11.27 25.89 7.72
N PHE A 441 10.27 25.01 7.66
CA PHE A 441 9.38 24.88 6.50
C PHE A 441 8.53 26.13 6.28
N VAL A 442 7.99 26.72 7.34
CA VAL A 442 7.21 27.97 7.28
C VAL A 442 8.04 29.13 6.73
N TYR A 443 9.29 29.25 7.20
CA TYR A 443 10.23 30.24 6.67
C TYR A 443 10.51 30.01 5.18
N ALA A 444 10.78 28.76 4.78
CA ALA A 444 11.05 28.40 3.40
C ALA A 444 9.84 28.69 2.49
N ALA A 445 8.63 28.32 2.92
CA ALA A 445 7.37 28.61 2.26
C ALA A 445 7.17 30.12 2.04
N SER A 446 7.38 30.91 3.09
CA SER A 446 7.26 32.38 3.02
C SER A 446 8.26 32.99 2.04
N ALA A 447 9.52 32.51 2.05
CA ALA A 447 10.56 32.96 1.14
C ALA A 447 10.26 32.58 -0.32
N VAL A 448 9.64 31.42 -0.56
CA VAL A 448 9.15 31.01 -1.89
C VAL A 448 8.06 31.94 -2.37
N MET A 449 7.02 32.17 -1.56
CA MET A 449 5.89 33.02 -1.97
C MET A 449 6.30 34.47 -2.22
N ALA A 450 7.21 35.01 -1.42
CA ALA A 450 7.78 36.34 -1.66
C ALA A 450 8.48 36.42 -3.04
N LYS A 451 9.25 35.40 -3.42
CA LYS A 451 9.92 35.35 -4.74
C LYS A 451 8.91 35.21 -5.88
N LEU A 452 7.86 34.41 -5.70
CA LEU A 452 6.81 34.22 -6.70
C LEU A 452 6.01 35.51 -6.93
N ALA A 453 5.69 36.25 -5.87
CA ALA A 453 4.96 37.51 -5.96
C ALA A 453 5.77 38.65 -6.62
N MET A 454 7.09 38.54 -6.66
CA MET A 454 7.98 39.52 -7.31
C MET A 454 8.21 39.25 -8.81
N ARG A 455 7.78 38.09 -9.33
CA ARG A 455 7.87 37.72 -10.74
C ARG A 455 6.58 38.09 -11.47
#